data_AF-A0A2U1AUP0-F1
#
_entry.id   AF-A0A2U1AUP0-F1
#
_cell.length_a   1.000
_cell.length_b   1.000
_cell.length_c   1.000
_cell.angle_alpha   90.00
_cell.angle_beta   90.00
_cell.angle_gamma   90.00
#
_symmetry.space_group_name_H-M   'P 1'
#
loop_
_entity.id
_entity.type
_entity.pdbx_description
1 polymer ?
#
loop_
_entity_poly.entity_id
_entity_poly.type
_entity_poly.pdbx_seq_one_letter_code
_entity_poly.pdbx_strand_id
1 'polypeptide(L)'
;MGKSNIIHDIEVIADRVSKQNIRKHQNLIRLGEWVKELQEENKLLKQRLFTLELRVKKLNDYGATPLTRAEQAAEQQRQEQPKQKITGAHLKRFRLGRSLSQEAMGSLFDASAQKYARWESGRFALAPAVEERFREIQKWPATKLRTELQERGHFLTTGKKTKMPKLPVQKEQPEVVVQPAPVTETPQVISKEQIRQLREALGYTRPQLADLIGCKKRTLASWENGERTARGEFAEKLLDLFKKQFAAQPKDPKLEQPSSVNRQSSTRKIYESPIMPVAKIRAGRAASGMSGREVAEALGVPVTTYKNWESGNCRPSDIYIEKMQSLFGSFPTESARASAEIEKTPISPDKITCQQLRDFRHSIGVTRLKLANYLQIPLSQYQNWEHPSRCVPSSFQDKVRELMNMNPDEAKLMLGITEATPPPAPAAEPVVEKTNVSRPAITCDDIRKFRLYLGLSGQQMADFLKVPHSVYKNWETKKRRVGDEFYDQVAPIYNEDKRTLKGMVSKFLGGRKPGARNLGPQIQTKPNTDTRISGEEMRQIRLRFGIPQIQMAAFLKVDMSSYQHWEIKGRFVPQKYVDRVLEISDLSVDEFQKRLSAAGIVARSARPY
;
A
#
# COMPACT_ATOMS: atom_id res chain seq x y z
N MET A 1 25.51 44.86 29.28
CA MET A 1 25.21 45.37 27.93
C MET A 1 23.78 44.95 27.58
N GLY A 2 22.86 45.90 27.39
CA GLY A 2 21.49 45.57 26.98
C GLY A 2 21.50 44.89 25.61
N LYS A 3 20.70 43.83 25.43
CA LYS A 3 20.53 43.22 24.11
C LYS A 3 20.13 44.34 23.14
N SER A 4 20.86 44.49 22.04
CA SER A 4 20.55 45.53 21.06
C SER A 4 19.10 45.35 20.60
N ASN A 5 18.36 46.45 20.40
CA ASN A 5 16.96 46.43 19.96
C ASN A 5 16.76 45.55 18.71
N ILE A 6 17.80 45.43 17.88
CA ILE A 6 17.85 44.57 16.69
C ILE A 6 17.67 43.09 17.04
N ILE A 7 18.29 42.59 18.11
CA ILE A 7 18.15 41.19 18.52
C ILE A 7 16.71 40.91 18.94
N HIS A 8 16.09 41.84 19.68
CA HIS A 8 14.70 41.71 20.09
C HIS A 8 13.74 41.69 18.88
N ASP A 9 13.94 42.60 17.91
CA ASP A 9 13.12 42.66 16.71
C ASP A 9 13.24 41.40 15.85
N ILE A 10 14.45 40.84 15.73
CA ILE A 10 14.68 39.55 15.04
C ILE A 10 13.96 38.41 15.75
N GLU A 11 14.02 38.33 17.09
CA GLU A 11 13.29 37.33 17.88
C GLU A 11 11.76 37.43 17.65
N VAL A 12 11.22 38.65 17.64
CA VAL A 12 9.78 38.90 17.41
C VAL A 12 9.35 38.50 16.00
N ILE A 13 10.16 38.81 14.97
CA ILE A 13 9.88 38.42 13.58
C ILE A 13 9.95 36.90 13.43
N ALA A 14 10.97 36.26 13.99
CA ALA A 14 11.13 34.81 13.95
C ALA A 14 9.95 34.07 14.60
N ASP A 15 9.50 34.53 15.77
CA ASP A 15 8.33 33.97 16.46
C ASP A 15 7.03 34.15 15.63
N ARG A 16 6.87 35.31 14.99
CA ARG A 16 5.72 35.59 14.12
C ARG A 16 5.69 34.67 12.90
N VAL A 17 6.83 34.49 12.21
CA VAL A 17 6.96 33.60 11.05
C VAL A 17 6.76 32.14 11.46
N SER A 18 7.32 31.73 12.60
CA SER A 18 7.14 30.39 13.17
C SER A 18 5.65 30.09 13.45
N LYS A 19 4.96 31.00 14.17
CA LYS A 19 3.51 30.88 14.43
C LYS A 19 2.69 30.83 13.15
N GLN A 20 3.06 31.61 12.12
CA GLN A 20 2.37 31.58 10.84
C GLN A 20 2.59 30.25 10.09
N ASN A 21 3.81 29.70 10.11
CA ASN A 21 4.10 28.39 9.52
C ASN A 21 3.37 27.25 10.25
N ILE A 22 3.33 27.26 11.59
CA ILE A 22 2.58 26.29 12.38
C ILE A 22 1.08 26.33 12.00
N ARG A 23 0.50 27.53 11.85
CA ARG A 23 -0.91 27.69 11.46
C ARG A 23 -1.20 27.19 10.04
N LYS A 24 -0.26 27.32 9.10
CA LYS A 24 -0.43 26.84 7.72
C LYS A 24 -0.41 25.30 7.62
N HIS A 25 0.22 24.61 8.56
CA HIS A 25 0.33 23.15 8.54
C HIS A 25 -0.68 22.49 9.49
N GLN A 26 -1.84 22.07 8.97
CA GLN A 26 -2.89 21.36 9.75
C GLN A 26 -2.37 20.14 10.53
N ASN A 27 -1.32 19.47 10.03
CA ASN A 27 -0.73 18.33 10.72
C ASN A 27 -0.04 18.72 12.04
N LEU A 28 0.58 19.90 12.12
CA LEU A 28 1.21 20.39 13.35
C LEU A 28 0.16 20.77 14.40
N ILE A 29 -0.97 21.33 13.97
CA ILE A 29 -2.11 21.64 14.85
C ILE A 29 -2.65 20.34 15.47
N ARG A 30 -2.93 19.33 14.64
CA ARG A 30 -3.40 18.01 15.12
C ARG A 30 -2.41 17.33 16.05
N LEU A 31 -1.11 17.44 15.76
CA LEU A 31 -0.07 16.90 16.62
C LEU A 31 -0.05 17.63 17.98
N GLY A 32 -0.24 18.95 17.99
CA GLY A 32 -0.38 19.73 19.22
C GLY A 32 -1.61 19.34 20.06
N GLU A 33 -2.75 19.08 19.42
CA GLU A 33 -3.95 18.56 20.10
C GLU A 33 -3.70 17.19 20.73
N TRP A 34 -3.06 16.28 19.99
CA TRP A 34 -2.68 14.96 20.51
C TRP A 34 -1.71 15.04 21.69
N VAL A 35 -0.72 15.92 21.63
CA VAL A 35 0.22 16.12 22.74
C VAL A 35 -0.51 16.60 24.00
N LYS A 36 -1.49 17.51 23.86
CA LYS A 36 -2.32 17.97 24.99
C LYS A 36 -3.17 16.83 25.58
N GLU A 37 -3.86 16.06 24.73
CA GLU A 37 -4.66 14.91 25.18
C GLU A 37 -3.79 13.90 25.96
N LEU A 38 -2.60 13.58 25.43
CA LEU A 38 -1.65 12.68 26.10
C LEU A 38 -1.12 13.26 27.43
N GLN A 39 -0.90 14.57 27.51
CA GLN A 39 -0.47 15.22 28.77
C GLN A 39 -1.57 15.17 29.83
N GLU A 40 -2.83 15.39 29.45
CA GLU A 40 -3.98 15.28 30.35
C GLU A 40 -4.19 13.84 30.85
N GLU A 41 -4.11 12.85 29.94
CA GLU A 41 -4.16 11.43 30.31
C GLU A 41 -3.03 11.04 31.27
N ASN A 42 -1.80 11.50 31.02
CA ASN A 42 -0.65 11.26 31.89
C ASN A 42 -0.84 11.90 33.28
N LYS A 43 -1.37 13.12 33.33
CA LYS A 43 -1.72 13.79 34.60
C LYS A 43 -2.77 12.99 35.39
N LEU A 44 -3.80 12.47 34.72
CA LEU A 44 -4.83 11.63 35.35
C LEU A 44 -4.25 10.31 35.87
N LEU A 45 -3.37 9.65 35.12
CA LEU A 45 -2.70 8.42 35.55
C LEU A 45 -1.81 8.65 36.77
N LYS A 46 -1.06 9.76 36.82
CA LYS A 46 -0.26 10.14 38.01
C LYS A 46 -1.13 10.35 39.24
N GLN A 47 -2.29 11.01 39.10
CA GLN A 47 -3.25 11.16 40.21
C GLN A 47 -3.78 9.81 40.71
N ARG A 48 -4.06 8.87 39.79
CA ARG A 48 -4.49 7.51 40.16
C ARG A 48 -3.40 6.73 40.87
N LEU A 49 -2.16 6.78 40.37
CA LEU A 49 -1.02 6.15 41.02
C LEU A 49 -0.79 6.70 42.42
N PHE A 50 -0.78 8.03 42.59
CA PHE A 50 -0.67 8.65 43.90
C PHE A 50 -1.77 8.21 44.87
N THR A 51 -3.00 8.08 44.39
CA THR A 51 -4.13 7.59 45.19
C THR A 51 -3.94 6.13 45.61
N LEU A 52 -3.42 5.29 44.71
CA LEU A 52 -3.12 3.88 45.00
C LEU A 52 -1.94 3.74 45.95
N GLU A 53 -0.87 4.52 45.78
CA GLU A 53 0.28 4.57 46.69
C GLU A 53 -0.18 4.97 48.10
N LEU A 54 -1.05 5.97 48.22
CA LEU A 54 -1.61 6.38 49.51
C LEU A 54 -2.43 5.24 50.16
N ARG A 55 -3.18 4.46 49.36
CA ARG A 55 -3.94 3.30 49.85
C ARG A 55 -3.02 2.15 50.28
N VAL A 56 -2.01 1.83 49.48
CA VAL A 56 -1.02 0.79 49.82
C VAL A 56 -0.27 1.18 51.09
N LYS A 57 0.14 2.44 51.22
CA LYS A 57 0.77 2.95 52.44
C LYS A 57 -0.16 2.80 53.65
N LYS A 58 -1.44 3.18 53.53
CA LYS A 58 -2.42 2.97 54.61
C LYS A 58 -2.60 1.49 54.97
N LEU A 59 -2.66 0.60 53.99
CA LEU A 59 -2.76 -0.85 54.23
C LEU A 59 -1.52 -1.42 54.93
N ASN A 60 -0.34 -0.91 54.60
CA ASN A 60 0.90 -1.33 55.25
C ASN A 60 1.01 -0.78 56.69
N ASP A 61 0.61 0.48 56.91
CA ASP A 61 0.73 1.14 58.22
C ASP A 61 -0.33 0.64 59.22
N TYR A 62 -1.55 0.34 58.77
CA TYR A 62 -2.71 0.07 59.63
C TYR A 62 -3.35 -1.32 59.42
N GLY A 63 -2.77 -2.17 58.57
CA GLY A 63 -3.40 -3.43 58.15
C GLY A 63 -4.66 -3.19 57.29
N ALA A 64 -5.44 -4.26 57.05
CA ALA A 64 -6.70 -4.17 56.32
C ALA A 64 -7.73 -3.38 57.14
N THR A 65 -7.69 -2.05 57.02
CA THR A 65 -8.64 -1.17 57.69
C THR A 65 -10.02 -1.37 57.04
N PRO A 66 -11.06 -1.77 57.78
CA PRO A 66 -12.39 -1.89 57.21
C PRO A 66 -12.81 -0.53 56.65
N LEU A 67 -13.23 -0.49 55.38
CA LEU A 67 -13.71 0.73 54.74
C LEU A 67 -14.73 1.42 55.63
N THR A 68 -14.58 2.73 55.83
CA THR A 68 -15.56 3.50 56.61
C THR A 68 -16.94 3.39 55.94
N ARG A 69 -18.04 3.43 56.71
CA ARG A 69 -19.41 3.40 56.13
C ARG A 69 -19.60 4.44 55.02
N ALA A 70 -18.95 5.60 55.13
CA ALA A 70 -18.96 6.63 54.10
C ALA A 70 -18.21 6.21 52.83
N GLU A 71 -17.07 5.54 52.94
CA GLU A 71 -16.35 4.98 51.80
C GLU A 71 -17.08 3.77 51.19
N GLN A 72 -17.70 2.92 52.01
CA GLN A 72 -18.56 1.82 51.53
C GLN A 72 -19.78 2.36 50.78
N ALA A 73 -20.43 3.40 51.30
CA ALA A 73 -21.53 4.08 50.61
C ALA A 73 -21.06 4.79 49.34
N ALA A 74 -19.87 5.42 49.35
CA ALA A 74 -19.29 6.02 48.16
C ALA A 74 -18.85 4.97 47.12
N GLU A 75 -18.44 3.78 47.55
CA GLU A 75 -18.07 2.66 46.70
C GLU A 75 -19.32 1.96 46.12
N GLN A 76 -20.38 1.83 46.92
CA GLN A 76 -21.71 1.43 46.44
C GLN A 76 -22.29 2.45 45.45
N GLN A 77 -22.23 3.75 45.75
CA GLN A 77 -22.62 4.81 44.79
C GLN A 77 -21.72 4.85 43.55
N ARG A 78 -20.43 4.49 43.65
CA ARG A 78 -19.55 4.33 42.48
C ARG A 78 -19.89 3.09 41.66
N GLN A 79 -20.34 2.01 42.30
CA GLN A 79 -20.86 0.82 41.61
C GLN A 79 -22.20 1.10 40.92
N GLU A 80 -23.02 1.98 41.50
CA GLU A 80 -24.30 2.44 40.94
C GLU A 80 -24.20 3.60 39.95
N GLN A 81 -22.99 4.15 39.71
CA GLN A 81 -22.86 5.23 38.73
C GLN A 81 -23.45 4.78 37.39
N PRO A 82 -24.36 5.58 36.80
CA PRO A 82 -25.05 5.22 35.58
C PRO A 82 -24.01 4.92 34.51
N LYS A 83 -23.92 3.63 34.13
CA LYS A 83 -22.92 3.13 33.18
C LYS A 83 -22.92 4.08 31.99
N GLN A 84 -21.81 4.77 31.76
CA GLN A 84 -21.72 5.83 30.75
C GLN A 84 -22.33 5.36 29.42
N LYS A 85 -23.32 6.12 28.93
CA LYS A 85 -24.03 5.81 27.68
C LYS A 85 -23.03 5.80 26.53
N ILE A 86 -23.13 4.80 25.67
CA ILE A 86 -22.17 4.62 24.58
C ILE A 86 -22.56 5.53 23.44
N THR A 87 -21.76 6.57 23.20
CA THR A 87 -22.01 7.51 22.11
C THR A 87 -21.62 6.92 20.76
N GLY A 88 -22.21 7.43 19.67
CA GLY A 88 -21.82 7.06 18.31
C GLY A 88 -20.33 7.32 18.00
N ALA A 89 -19.72 8.29 18.69
CA ALA A 89 -18.29 8.58 18.62
C ALA A 89 -17.43 7.42 19.17
N HIS A 90 -17.88 6.77 20.26
CA HIS A 90 -17.20 5.59 20.82
C HIS A 90 -17.22 4.42 19.83
N LEU A 91 -18.37 4.14 19.21
CA LEU A 91 -18.49 3.12 18.15
C LEU A 91 -17.51 3.38 17.01
N LYS A 92 -17.47 4.63 16.52
CA LYS A 92 -16.61 5.04 15.42
C LYS A 92 -15.12 4.93 15.78
N ARG A 93 -14.72 5.37 16.99
CA ARG A 93 -13.33 5.27 17.48
C ARG A 93 -12.90 3.80 17.57
N PHE A 94 -13.74 2.94 18.15
CA PHE A 94 -13.47 1.51 18.25
C PHE A 94 -13.32 0.85 16.88
N ARG A 95 -14.26 1.10 15.96
CA ARG A 95 -14.22 0.56 14.60
C ARG A 95 -12.95 0.96 13.86
N LEU A 96 -12.60 2.24 13.88
CA LEU A 96 -11.41 2.75 13.20
C LEU A 96 -10.12 2.23 13.84
N GLY A 97 -10.06 2.15 15.17
CA GLY A 97 -8.93 1.58 15.91
C GLY A 97 -8.66 0.11 15.56
N ARG A 98 -9.70 -0.65 15.22
CA ARG A 98 -9.58 -2.05 14.77
C ARG A 98 -9.57 -2.21 13.25
N SER A 99 -9.56 -1.12 12.47
CA SER A 99 -9.58 -1.13 11.01
C SER A 99 -10.75 -1.92 10.38
N LEU A 100 -11.90 -1.93 11.05
CA LEU A 100 -13.09 -2.65 10.61
C LEU A 100 -13.97 -1.80 9.69
N SER A 101 -14.63 -2.45 8.72
CA SER A 101 -15.65 -1.81 7.89
C SER A 101 -16.96 -1.63 8.67
N GLN A 102 -17.82 -0.71 8.25
CA GLN A 102 -19.16 -0.55 8.85
C GLN A 102 -20.03 -1.80 8.67
N GLU A 103 -19.81 -2.54 7.59
CA GLU A 103 -20.49 -3.81 7.32
C GLU A 103 -20.06 -4.91 8.29
N ALA A 104 -18.75 -5.03 8.55
CA ALA A 104 -18.23 -5.98 9.53
C ALA A 104 -18.68 -5.66 10.96
N MET A 105 -18.76 -4.37 11.32
CA MET A 105 -19.33 -3.98 12.61
C MET A 105 -20.84 -4.22 12.66
N GLY A 106 -21.57 -3.89 11.60
CA GLY A 106 -23.00 -4.17 11.49
C GLY A 106 -23.30 -5.65 11.71
N SER A 107 -22.54 -6.55 11.07
CA SER A 107 -22.74 -7.98 11.25
C SER A 107 -22.50 -8.43 12.68
N LEU A 108 -21.50 -7.91 13.41
CA LEU A 108 -21.29 -8.27 14.82
C LEU A 108 -22.49 -7.91 15.74
N PHE A 109 -23.29 -6.92 15.37
CA PHE A 109 -24.50 -6.50 16.08
C PHE A 109 -25.80 -7.04 15.45
N ASP A 110 -25.70 -7.95 14.49
CA ASP A 110 -26.84 -8.45 13.72
C ASP A 110 -27.67 -7.30 13.10
N ALA A 111 -26.96 -6.28 12.61
CA ALA A 111 -27.51 -5.05 12.05
C ALA A 111 -26.97 -4.77 10.63
N SER A 112 -27.77 -4.15 9.77
CA SER A 112 -27.28 -3.72 8.46
C SER A 112 -26.20 -2.64 8.58
N ALA A 113 -25.29 -2.56 7.60
CA ALA A 113 -24.24 -1.53 7.57
C ALA A 113 -24.80 -0.10 7.67
N GLN A 114 -25.99 0.14 7.07
CA GLN A 114 -26.68 1.43 7.14
C GLN A 114 -27.23 1.72 8.54
N LYS A 115 -27.79 0.72 9.23
CA LYS A 115 -28.26 0.85 10.62
C LYS A 115 -27.10 1.16 11.55
N TYR A 116 -25.98 0.45 11.39
CA TYR A 116 -24.76 0.74 12.15
C TYR A 116 -24.20 2.15 11.86
N ALA A 117 -24.20 2.60 10.60
CA ALA A 117 -23.78 3.97 10.25
C ALA A 117 -24.67 5.05 10.89
N ARG A 118 -25.97 4.78 11.06
CA ARG A 118 -26.90 5.65 11.78
C ARG A 118 -26.58 5.74 13.27
N TRP A 119 -26.14 4.65 13.91
CA TRP A 119 -25.62 4.68 15.27
C TRP A 119 -24.30 5.46 15.38
N GLU A 120 -23.34 5.23 14.47
CA GLU A 120 -22.05 5.97 14.48
C GLU A 120 -22.24 7.49 14.32
N SER A 121 -23.23 7.90 13.54
CA SER A 121 -23.54 9.32 13.33
C SER A 121 -24.31 9.97 14.49
N GLY A 122 -24.71 9.19 15.49
CA GLY A 122 -25.53 9.68 16.61
C GLY A 122 -26.96 10.02 16.24
N ARG A 123 -27.41 9.68 15.01
CA ARG A 123 -28.80 9.93 14.57
C ARG A 123 -29.80 9.00 15.24
N PHE A 124 -29.34 7.86 15.73
CA PHE A 124 -30.16 6.88 16.44
C PHE A 124 -29.44 6.50 17.73
N ALA A 125 -30.18 6.51 18.84
CA ALA A 125 -29.71 5.95 20.10
C ALA A 125 -29.51 4.42 19.95
N LEU A 126 -28.50 3.89 20.63
CA LEU A 126 -28.31 2.44 20.69
C LEU A 126 -29.37 1.84 21.61
N ALA A 127 -29.95 0.71 21.20
CA ALA A 127 -30.78 -0.07 22.11
C ALA A 127 -29.90 -0.64 23.25
N PRO A 128 -30.41 -0.76 24.49
CA PRO A 128 -29.61 -1.25 25.62
C PRO A 128 -28.93 -2.60 25.37
N ALA A 129 -29.59 -3.52 24.68
CA ALA A 129 -29.01 -4.81 24.29
C ALA A 129 -27.80 -4.69 23.34
N VAL A 130 -27.81 -3.69 22.45
CA VAL A 130 -26.69 -3.40 21.54
C VAL A 130 -25.53 -2.76 22.31
N GLU A 131 -25.82 -1.90 23.29
CA GLU A 131 -24.79 -1.32 24.17
C GLU A 131 -24.07 -2.39 24.98
N GLU A 132 -24.80 -3.34 25.55
CA GLU A 132 -24.23 -4.44 26.31
C GLU A 132 -23.34 -5.33 25.43
N ARG A 133 -23.82 -5.70 24.24
CA ARG A 133 -23.03 -6.47 23.27
C ARG A 133 -21.78 -5.71 22.81
N PHE A 134 -21.84 -4.39 22.68
CA PHE A 134 -20.65 -3.59 22.37
C PHE A 134 -19.63 -3.65 23.50
N ARG A 135 -20.06 -3.57 24.78
CA ARG A 135 -19.15 -3.70 25.92
C ARG A 135 -18.49 -5.07 25.98
N GLU A 136 -19.21 -6.12 25.58
CA GLU A 136 -18.65 -7.46 25.47
C GLU A 136 -17.58 -7.54 24.37
N ILE A 137 -17.90 -7.07 23.16
CA ILE A 137 -16.98 -7.05 22.00
C ILE A 137 -15.73 -6.19 22.31
N GLN A 138 -15.88 -5.11 23.08
CA GLN A 138 -14.76 -4.26 23.47
C GLN A 138 -13.71 -5.01 24.32
N LYS A 139 -14.14 -6.01 25.08
CA LYS A 139 -13.25 -6.86 25.90
C LYS A 139 -12.59 -7.99 25.09
N TRP A 140 -13.03 -8.25 23.86
CA TRP A 140 -12.50 -9.36 23.08
C TRP A 140 -11.04 -9.12 22.63
N PRO A 141 -10.17 -10.14 22.73
CA PRO A 141 -8.85 -10.09 22.12
C PRO A 141 -8.97 -10.02 20.59
N ALA A 142 -7.95 -9.48 19.93
CA ALA A 142 -7.96 -9.32 18.48
C ALA A 142 -8.14 -10.66 17.72
N THR A 143 -7.70 -11.77 18.31
CA THR A 143 -7.88 -13.13 17.79
C THR A 143 -9.35 -13.54 17.77
N LYS A 144 -10.06 -13.48 18.90
CA LYS A 144 -11.49 -13.82 18.99
C LYS A 144 -12.34 -12.98 18.04
N LEU A 145 -12.11 -11.67 18.02
CA LEU A 145 -12.81 -10.74 17.12
C LEU A 145 -12.61 -11.11 15.64
N ARG A 146 -11.40 -11.57 15.28
CA ARG A 146 -11.10 -12.00 13.92
C ARG A 146 -11.78 -13.32 13.56
N THR A 147 -11.81 -14.28 14.47
CA THR A 147 -12.48 -15.58 14.29
C THR A 147 -13.98 -15.37 14.03
N GLU A 148 -14.65 -14.57 14.87
CA GLU A 148 -16.07 -14.22 14.70
C GLU A 148 -16.37 -13.53 13.36
N LEU A 149 -15.53 -12.59 12.94
CA LEU A 149 -15.69 -11.93 11.65
C LEU A 149 -15.40 -12.85 10.45
N GLN A 150 -14.56 -13.88 10.65
CA GLN A 150 -14.28 -14.89 9.65
C GLN A 150 -15.44 -15.87 9.50
N GLU A 151 -16.03 -16.30 10.62
CA GLU A 151 -17.26 -17.12 10.64
C GLU A 151 -18.43 -16.39 9.96
N ARG A 152 -18.50 -15.06 10.11
CA ARG A 152 -19.48 -14.20 9.43
C ARG A 152 -19.10 -13.84 7.98
N GLY A 153 -18.03 -14.40 7.42
CA GLY A 153 -17.65 -14.25 6.00
C GLY A 153 -16.96 -12.95 5.61
N HIS A 154 -16.61 -12.08 6.56
CA HIS A 154 -15.90 -10.82 6.27
C HIS A 154 -14.41 -10.99 6.04
N PHE A 155 -13.83 -12.10 6.51
CA PHE A 155 -12.45 -12.48 6.23
C PHE A 155 -12.42 -13.88 5.60
N LEU A 156 -11.60 -14.04 4.56
CA LEU A 156 -11.20 -15.38 4.12
C LEU A 156 -10.12 -15.93 5.06
N THR A 157 -10.14 -17.24 5.30
CA THR A 157 -9.08 -18.00 6.02
C THR A 157 -7.67 -17.65 5.50
N THR A 158 -7.55 -17.30 4.22
CA THR A 158 -6.30 -16.96 3.53
C THR A 158 -5.82 -15.52 3.70
N GLY A 159 -6.50 -14.70 4.51
CA GLY A 159 -6.11 -13.30 4.79
C GLY A 159 -6.37 -12.32 3.63
N LYS A 160 -7.03 -12.74 2.56
CA LYS A 160 -7.43 -11.88 1.44
C LYS A 160 -8.85 -11.35 1.67
N LYS A 161 -9.06 -10.04 1.53
CA LYS A 161 -10.38 -9.41 1.67
C LYS A 161 -11.33 -9.90 0.57
N THR A 162 -12.49 -10.44 0.95
CA THR A 162 -13.57 -10.86 0.06
C THR A 162 -14.19 -9.64 -0.63
N LYS A 163 -14.27 -9.64 -1.96
CA LYS A 163 -15.12 -8.69 -2.71
C LYS A 163 -16.49 -9.34 -2.87
N MET A 164 -17.51 -8.82 -2.20
CA MET A 164 -18.88 -9.32 -2.37
C MET A 164 -19.46 -8.90 -3.74
N PRO A 165 -20.13 -9.82 -4.46
CA PRO A 165 -20.76 -9.53 -5.74
C PRO A 165 -22.04 -8.69 -5.56
N LYS A 166 -22.19 -7.62 -6.35
CA LYS A 166 -23.43 -6.82 -6.40
C LYS A 166 -24.47 -7.53 -7.27
N LEU A 167 -25.67 -7.74 -6.73
CA LEU A 167 -26.85 -8.21 -7.47
C LEU A 167 -27.32 -7.16 -8.49
N PRO A 168 -27.71 -7.56 -9.73
CA PRO A 168 -28.07 -6.64 -10.79
C PRO A 168 -29.58 -6.28 -10.76
N VAL A 169 -29.86 -4.99 -10.97
CA VAL A 169 -31.18 -4.41 -11.22
C VAL A 169 -31.40 -4.36 -12.74
N GLN A 170 -32.52 -4.90 -13.22
CA GLN A 170 -32.87 -4.96 -14.65
C GLN A 170 -33.45 -3.62 -15.13
N LYS A 171 -33.02 -3.17 -16.31
CA LYS A 171 -33.77 -2.20 -17.12
C LYS A 171 -33.45 -2.38 -18.60
N GLU A 172 -34.52 -2.52 -19.38
CA GLU A 172 -34.57 -2.69 -20.84
C GLU A 172 -34.20 -1.41 -21.57
N GLN A 173 -33.62 -1.51 -22.78
CA GLN A 173 -33.80 -0.59 -23.92
C GLN A 173 -33.07 -1.11 -25.20
N PRO A 174 -33.36 -0.56 -26.40
CA PRO A 174 -33.50 -1.30 -27.66
C PRO A 174 -32.37 -1.08 -28.68
N GLU A 175 -32.48 -1.80 -29.81
CA GLU A 175 -31.54 -1.97 -30.93
C GLU A 175 -31.20 -0.69 -31.72
N VAL A 176 -29.92 -0.52 -32.09
CA VAL A 176 -29.47 0.38 -33.17
C VAL A 176 -28.30 -0.23 -33.96
N VAL A 177 -28.38 -0.05 -35.28
CA VAL A 177 -27.57 -0.55 -36.40
C VAL A 177 -26.21 0.17 -36.54
N VAL A 178 -25.16 -0.55 -36.97
CA VAL A 178 -23.75 -0.10 -37.04
C VAL A 178 -23.29 0.12 -38.49
N GLN A 179 -22.60 1.23 -38.75
CA GLN A 179 -21.74 1.45 -39.93
C GLN A 179 -20.27 1.69 -39.52
N PRO A 180 -19.26 1.35 -40.35
CA PRO A 180 -17.84 1.33 -39.99
C PRO A 180 -17.12 2.68 -40.18
N ALA A 181 -16.17 2.98 -39.28
CA ALA A 181 -15.39 4.23 -39.23
C ALA A 181 -13.91 4.04 -39.65
N PRO A 182 -13.21 5.11 -40.08
CA PRO A 182 -11.93 5.05 -40.80
C PRO A 182 -10.68 4.99 -39.90
N VAL A 183 -9.58 4.48 -40.48
CA VAL A 183 -8.28 4.23 -39.86
C VAL A 183 -7.60 5.55 -39.45
N THR A 184 -7.37 5.74 -38.15
CA THR A 184 -6.67 6.91 -37.58
C THR A 184 -5.22 6.56 -37.23
N GLU A 185 -4.28 7.42 -37.61
CA GLU A 185 -2.85 7.30 -37.35
C GLU A 185 -2.55 7.19 -35.85
N THR A 186 -1.70 6.22 -35.47
CA THR A 186 -1.37 5.98 -34.07
C THR A 186 -0.43 7.08 -33.54
N PRO A 187 -0.78 7.79 -32.45
CA PRO A 187 0.06 8.85 -31.89
C PRO A 187 1.41 8.29 -31.43
N GLN A 188 2.49 9.01 -31.73
CA GLN A 188 3.86 8.63 -31.36
C GLN A 188 4.02 8.59 -29.82
N VAL A 189 4.55 7.48 -29.30
CA VAL A 189 4.70 7.24 -27.86
C VAL A 189 6.17 7.23 -27.48
N ILE A 190 6.58 8.13 -26.58
CA ILE A 190 7.91 8.08 -25.96
C ILE A 190 8.05 6.90 -24.98
N SER A 191 9.14 6.16 -25.06
CA SER A 191 9.40 5.00 -24.19
C SER A 191 9.82 5.43 -22.78
N LYS A 192 9.66 4.54 -21.79
CA LYS A 192 10.05 4.83 -20.41
C LYS A 192 11.57 4.98 -20.26
N GLU A 193 12.34 4.27 -21.09
CA GLU A 193 13.80 4.37 -21.17
C GLU A 193 14.21 5.75 -21.71
N GLN A 194 13.54 6.24 -22.74
CA GLN A 194 13.77 7.57 -23.31
C GLN A 194 13.49 8.69 -22.29
N ILE A 195 12.40 8.59 -21.52
CA ILE A 195 12.10 9.56 -20.45
C ILE A 195 13.21 9.57 -19.39
N ARG A 196 13.72 8.38 -19.02
CA ARG A 196 14.79 8.25 -18.02
C ARG A 196 16.12 8.81 -18.53
N GLN A 197 16.49 8.47 -19.77
CA GLN A 197 17.68 9.00 -20.45
C GLN A 197 17.63 10.52 -20.56
N LEU A 198 16.49 11.08 -20.96
CA LEU A 198 16.28 12.52 -21.01
C LEU A 198 16.51 13.18 -19.66
N ARG A 199 15.94 12.61 -18.58
CA ARG A 199 16.12 13.13 -17.23
C ARG A 199 17.58 13.14 -16.79
N GLU A 200 18.28 12.04 -17.06
CA GLU A 200 19.69 11.86 -16.66
C GLU A 200 20.61 12.77 -17.49
N ALA A 201 20.36 12.91 -18.79
CA ALA A 201 21.10 13.81 -19.67
C ALA A 201 20.93 15.30 -19.28
N LEU A 202 19.75 15.69 -18.81
CA LEU A 202 19.49 17.04 -18.32
C LEU A 202 19.96 17.29 -16.87
N GLY A 203 20.44 16.25 -16.16
CA GLY A 203 20.84 16.37 -14.75
C GLY A 203 19.69 16.65 -13.77
N TYR A 204 18.43 16.44 -14.19
CA TYR A 204 17.27 16.78 -13.37
C TYR A 204 16.86 15.67 -12.41
N THR A 205 16.38 16.09 -11.24
CA THR A 205 15.62 15.21 -10.35
C THR A 205 14.20 15.00 -10.88
N ARG A 206 13.53 13.92 -10.47
CA ARG A 206 12.15 13.64 -10.88
C ARG A 206 11.17 14.80 -10.61
N PRO A 207 11.21 15.50 -9.44
CA PRO A 207 10.38 16.68 -9.23
C PRO A 207 10.67 17.78 -10.25
N GLN A 208 11.93 18.12 -10.49
CA GLN A 208 12.33 19.18 -11.42
C GLN A 208 11.86 18.91 -12.86
N LEU A 209 12.05 17.68 -13.36
CA LEU A 209 11.55 17.32 -14.69
C LEU A 209 10.01 17.32 -14.74
N ALA A 210 9.34 16.94 -13.64
CA ALA A 210 7.88 16.97 -13.57
C ALA A 210 7.34 18.40 -13.60
N ASP A 211 7.98 19.32 -12.87
CA ASP A 211 7.65 20.75 -12.84
C ASP A 211 7.91 21.38 -14.21
N LEU A 212 9.02 21.04 -14.87
CA LEU A 212 9.34 21.49 -16.24
C LEU A 212 8.28 21.09 -17.26
N ILE A 213 7.77 19.85 -17.17
CA ILE A 213 6.74 19.34 -18.10
C ILE A 213 5.32 19.80 -17.69
N GLY A 214 5.16 20.34 -16.48
CA GLY A 214 3.86 20.76 -15.92
C GLY A 214 3.00 19.59 -15.44
N CYS A 215 3.62 18.50 -14.94
CA CYS A 215 2.91 17.33 -14.42
C CYS A 215 3.24 17.06 -12.95
N LYS A 216 2.43 16.24 -12.27
CA LYS A 216 2.69 15.85 -10.86
C LYS A 216 3.87 14.87 -10.78
N LYS A 217 4.76 15.02 -9.78
CA LYS A 217 5.88 14.11 -9.48
C LYS A 217 5.53 12.61 -9.57
N ARG A 218 4.38 12.21 -9.01
CA ARG A 218 3.94 10.80 -9.01
C ARG A 218 3.59 10.30 -10.42
N THR A 219 3.09 11.18 -11.28
CA THR A 219 2.74 10.86 -12.66
C THR A 219 4.01 10.56 -13.47
N LEU A 220 5.02 11.44 -13.38
CA LEU A 220 6.32 11.20 -14.03
C LEU A 220 6.97 9.89 -13.52
N ALA A 221 6.94 9.64 -12.21
CA ALA A 221 7.45 8.38 -11.65
C ALA A 221 6.72 7.15 -12.19
N SER A 222 5.40 7.24 -12.40
CA SER A 222 4.61 6.15 -13.00
C SER A 222 4.99 5.92 -14.47
N TRP A 223 5.37 6.97 -15.21
CA TRP A 223 5.86 6.88 -16.58
C TRP A 223 7.25 6.24 -16.65
N GLU A 224 8.21 6.69 -15.85
CA GLU A 224 9.56 6.10 -15.78
C GLU A 224 9.54 4.62 -15.35
N ASN A 225 8.64 4.25 -14.44
CA ASN A 225 8.48 2.86 -13.99
C ASN A 225 7.76 1.98 -15.04
N GLY A 226 7.14 2.57 -16.07
CA GLY A 226 6.30 1.85 -17.03
C GLY A 226 4.95 1.40 -16.48
N GLU A 227 4.50 1.96 -15.36
CA GLU A 227 3.17 1.71 -14.81
C GLU A 227 2.09 2.40 -15.66
N ARG A 228 2.45 3.50 -16.32
CA ARG A 228 1.61 4.28 -17.24
C ARG A 228 2.45 4.77 -18.42
N THR A 229 1.78 5.07 -19.52
CA THR A 229 2.38 5.70 -20.70
C THR A 229 2.05 7.20 -20.69
N ALA A 230 3.01 8.05 -21.06
CA ALA A 230 2.73 9.47 -21.32
C ALA A 230 1.81 9.59 -22.55
N ARG A 231 0.80 10.45 -22.50
CA ARG A 231 -0.17 10.66 -23.59
C ARG A 231 -0.48 12.14 -23.75
N GLY A 232 -0.92 12.53 -24.96
CA GLY A 232 -1.30 13.89 -25.29
C GLY A 232 -0.12 14.86 -25.20
N GLU A 233 -0.40 16.10 -24.79
CA GLU A 233 0.56 17.20 -24.70
C GLU A 233 1.83 16.86 -23.90
N PHE A 234 1.73 16.01 -22.87
CA PHE A 234 2.88 15.61 -22.09
C PHE A 234 3.86 14.72 -22.87
N ALA A 235 3.35 13.85 -23.74
CA ALA A 235 4.19 13.01 -24.60
C ALA A 235 4.89 13.86 -25.67
N GLU A 236 4.19 14.85 -26.22
CA GLU A 236 4.74 15.79 -27.19
C GLU A 236 5.85 16.66 -26.58
N LYS A 237 5.62 17.24 -25.39
CA LYS A 237 6.66 18.00 -24.66
C LYS A 237 7.89 17.16 -24.35
N LEU A 238 7.69 15.91 -23.93
CA LEU A 238 8.77 14.96 -23.67
C LEU A 238 9.55 14.62 -24.95
N LEU A 239 8.86 14.40 -26.07
CA LEU A 239 9.48 14.13 -27.38
C LEU A 239 10.23 15.35 -27.91
N ASP A 240 9.70 16.55 -27.74
CA ASP A 240 10.36 17.80 -28.13
C ASP A 240 11.65 18.03 -27.33
N LEU A 241 11.59 17.88 -26.01
CA LEU A 241 12.79 17.93 -25.15
C LEU A 241 13.81 16.85 -25.52
N PHE A 242 13.34 15.63 -25.82
CA PHE A 242 14.20 14.54 -26.25
C PHE A 242 14.89 14.86 -27.58
N LYS A 243 14.14 15.34 -28.57
CA LYS A 243 14.70 15.77 -29.85
C LYS A 243 15.70 16.91 -29.65
N LYS A 244 15.39 17.94 -28.87
CA LYS A 244 16.31 19.06 -28.60
C LYS A 244 17.62 18.60 -27.97
N GLN A 245 17.56 17.70 -26.98
CA GLN A 245 18.74 17.23 -26.27
C GLN A 245 19.63 16.31 -27.13
N PHE A 246 19.02 15.51 -28.01
CA PHE A 246 19.74 14.47 -28.76
C PHE A 246 19.85 14.73 -30.27
N ALA A 247 19.25 15.77 -30.84
CA ALA A 247 19.34 16.10 -32.26
C ALA A 247 20.71 16.70 -32.66
N ALA A 248 21.49 17.18 -31.71
CA ALA A 248 22.79 17.81 -31.96
C ALA A 248 23.97 16.82 -32.00
N GLN A 249 23.75 15.54 -31.69
CA GLN A 249 24.84 14.55 -31.82
C GLN A 249 24.87 14.01 -33.25
N PRO A 250 25.95 14.23 -34.02
CA PRO A 250 26.11 13.62 -35.32
C PRO A 250 26.04 12.10 -35.14
N LYS A 251 25.11 11.47 -35.87
CA LYS A 251 24.96 10.03 -35.93
C LYS A 251 26.19 9.44 -36.61
N ASP A 252 27.25 9.15 -35.86
CA ASP A 252 28.25 8.21 -36.34
C ASP A 252 27.60 6.82 -36.40
N PRO A 253 27.44 6.20 -37.60
CA PRO A 253 26.59 5.01 -37.78
C PRO A 253 27.17 3.70 -37.19
N LYS A 254 28.23 3.74 -36.39
CA LYS A 254 29.01 2.56 -36.01
C LYS A 254 29.10 2.26 -34.51
N LEU A 255 28.31 2.91 -33.66
CA LEU A 255 28.26 2.55 -32.24
C LEU A 255 27.08 1.63 -31.94
N GLU A 256 27.48 0.41 -31.60
CA GLU A 256 26.70 -0.76 -31.23
C GLU A 256 25.60 -0.44 -30.21
N GLN A 257 24.50 -1.19 -30.31
CA GLN A 257 23.44 -1.20 -29.31
C GLN A 257 24.07 -1.33 -27.91
N PRO A 258 23.70 -0.50 -26.92
CA PRO A 258 24.22 -0.67 -25.57
C PRO A 258 23.80 -2.04 -25.08
N SER A 259 24.78 -2.95 -25.07
CA SER A 259 24.69 -4.26 -24.44
C SER A 259 24.07 -4.07 -23.07
N SER A 260 23.10 -4.93 -22.78
CA SER A 260 22.30 -4.94 -21.56
C SER A 260 23.08 -4.34 -20.40
N VAL A 261 22.69 -3.13 -19.94
CA VAL A 261 23.28 -2.50 -18.76
C VAL A 261 23.12 -3.52 -17.65
N ASN A 262 24.22 -4.23 -17.41
CA ASN A 262 24.42 -5.11 -16.28
C ASN A 262 23.94 -4.27 -15.12
N ARG A 263 22.88 -4.73 -14.44
CA ARG A 263 22.13 -3.95 -13.45
C ARG A 263 23.12 -3.61 -12.36
N GLN A 264 23.88 -2.53 -12.56
CA GLN A 264 24.77 -1.95 -11.58
C GLN A 264 23.82 -1.67 -10.45
N SER A 265 23.91 -2.51 -9.43
CA SER A 265 23.19 -2.37 -8.19
C SER A 265 23.32 -0.91 -7.86
N SER A 266 22.22 -0.16 -7.99
CA SER A 266 22.21 1.30 -7.82
C SER A 266 23.10 1.55 -6.63
N THR A 267 24.21 2.26 -6.82
CA THR A 267 25.14 2.63 -5.75
C THR A 267 24.28 3.36 -4.75
N ARG A 268 23.74 2.60 -3.78
CA ARG A 268 22.84 3.14 -2.77
C ARG A 268 23.73 4.15 -2.09
N LYS A 269 23.33 5.42 -2.11
CA LYS A 269 24.03 6.46 -1.34
C LYS A 269 24.07 5.95 0.10
N ILE A 270 25.25 5.48 0.52
CA ILE A 270 25.51 5.05 1.87
C ILE A 270 25.57 6.36 2.66
N TYR A 271 24.61 6.57 3.55
CA TYR A 271 24.56 7.77 4.38
C TYR A 271 25.53 7.59 5.55
N GLU A 272 26.82 7.80 5.29
CA GLU A 272 27.83 7.72 6.34
C GLU A 272 27.84 9.00 7.18
N SER A 273 27.85 8.84 8.52
CA SER A 273 28.17 9.94 9.42
C SER A 273 29.69 10.13 9.42
N PRO A 274 30.23 11.35 9.24
CA PRO A 274 31.66 11.60 9.36
C PRO A 274 32.21 11.17 10.73
N ILE A 275 31.41 11.35 11.78
CA ILE A 275 31.78 11.05 13.17
C ILE A 275 31.68 9.54 13.44
N MET A 276 30.66 8.89 12.87
CA MET A 276 30.32 7.49 13.11
C MET A 276 30.07 6.73 11.79
N PRO A 277 31.14 6.38 11.04
CA PRO A 277 31.02 5.56 9.84
C PRO A 277 30.38 4.19 10.16
N VAL A 278 29.74 3.58 9.16
CA VAL A 278 29.07 2.28 9.31
C VAL A 278 30.01 1.22 9.87
N ALA A 279 31.29 1.25 9.47
CA ALA A 279 32.34 0.37 9.98
C ALA A 279 32.52 0.52 11.51
N LYS A 280 32.51 1.75 12.06
CA LYS A 280 32.63 1.98 13.51
C LYS A 280 31.42 1.46 14.27
N ILE A 281 30.21 1.59 13.72
CA ILE A 281 28.99 1.07 14.36
C ILE A 281 29.06 -0.45 14.48
N ARG A 282 29.48 -1.15 13.40
CA ARG A 282 29.62 -2.61 13.40
C ARG A 282 30.74 -3.08 14.33
N ALA A 283 31.88 -2.39 14.31
CA ALA A 283 33.01 -2.69 15.17
C ALA A 283 32.66 -2.48 16.65
N GLY A 284 32.00 -1.37 17.00
CA GLY A 284 31.54 -1.08 18.36
C GLY A 284 30.57 -2.16 18.86
N ARG A 285 29.63 -2.60 18.03
CA ARG A 285 28.76 -3.72 18.38
C ARG A 285 29.53 -5.02 18.59
N ALA A 286 30.41 -5.39 17.66
CA ALA A 286 31.20 -6.61 17.77
C ALA A 286 32.05 -6.61 19.06
N ALA A 287 32.71 -5.49 19.37
CA ALA A 287 33.50 -5.32 20.58
C ALA A 287 32.65 -5.40 21.87
N SER A 288 31.41 -4.90 21.84
CA SER A 288 30.50 -4.99 22.98
C SER A 288 29.93 -6.40 23.24
N GLY A 289 30.09 -7.34 22.31
CA GLY A 289 29.48 -8.67 22.37
C GLY A 289 27.95 -8.69 22.23
N MET A 290 27.31 -7.53 22.07
CA MET A 290 25.85 -7.41 21.97
C MET A 290 25.33 -7.78 20.57
N SER A 291 24.17 -8.42 20.53
CA SER A 291 23.39 -8.59 19.31
C SER A 291 22.82 -7.26 18.84
N GLY A 292 22.51 -7.13 17.54
CA GLY A 292 21.89 -5.91 17.01
C GLY A 292 20.52 -5.59 17.62
N ARG A 293 19.86 -6.57 18.25
CA ARG A 293 18.61 -6.36 19.00
C ARG A 293 18.89 -5.75 20.37
N GLU A 294 19.86 -6.27 21.11
CA GLU A 294 20.24 -5.76 22.43
C GLU A 294 20.78 -4.34 22.33
N VAL A 295 21.61 -4.03 21.30
CA VAL A 295 22.06 -2.66 21.06
C VAL A 295 20.88 -1.72 20.76
N ALA A 296 19.93 -2.15 19.94
CA ALA A 296 18.73 -1.37 19.65
C ALA A 296 17.90 -1.09 20.91
N GLU A 297 17.74 -2.10 21.77
CA GLU A 297 17.03 -2.00 23.05
C GLU A 297 17.76 -1.06 24.03
N ALA A 298 19.08 -1.20 24.18
CA ALA A 298 19.90 -0.32 25.01
C ALA A 298 19.88 1.15 24.54
N LEU A 299 19.80 1.37 23.22
CA LEU A 299 19.68 2.72 22.65
C LEU A 299 18.24 3.28 22.72
N GLY A 300 17.24 2.45 23.02
CA GLY A 300 15.83 2.82 23.02
C GLY A 300 15.26 3.05 21.61
N VAL A 301 15.75 2.31 20.60
CA VAL A 301 15.31 2.45 19.20
C VAL A 301 14.76 1.14 18.64
N PRO A 302 13.88 1.19 17.62
CA PRO A 302 13.47 -0.03 16.92
C PRO A 302 14.65 -0.76 16.27
N VAL A 303 14.65 -2.10 16.33
CA VAL A 303 15.70 -2.97 15.74
C VAL A 303 15.94 -2.66 14.25
N THR A 304 14.88 -2.32 13.52
CA THR A 304 14.96 -1.94 12.09
C THR A 304 15.74 -0.64 11.87
N THR A 305 15.64 0.31 12.80
CA THR A 305 16.36 1.59 12.74
C THR A 305 17.85 1.36 12.94
N TYR A 306 18.21 0.59 13.96
CA TYR A 306 19.61 0.21 14.20
C TYR A 306 20.21 -0.56 13.02
N LYS A 307 19.46 -1.52 12.47
CA LYS A 307 19.85 -2.25 11.25
C LYS A 307 20.04 -1.32 10.04
N ASN A 308 19.24 -0.27 9.92
CA ASN A 308 19.42 0.73 8.86
C ASN A 308 20.69 1.57 9.04
N TRP A 309 21.11 1.83 10.29
CA TRP A 309 22.41 2.45 10.58
C TRP A 309 23.57 1.51 10.24
N GLU A 310 23.53 0.25 10.67
CA GLU A 310 24.57 -0.74 10.33
C GLU A 310 24.66 -1.08 8.83
N SER A 311 23.61 -0.84 8.06
CA SER A 311 23.61 -1.05 6.61
C SER A 311 23.86 0.23 5.81
N GLY A 312 24.04 1.37 6.48
CA GLY A 312 24.26 2.66 5.84
C GLY A 312 23.05 3.20 5.06
N ASN A 313 21.85 2.64 5.30
CA ASN A 313 20.62 3.12 4.69
C ASN A 313 20.14 4.44 5.31
N CYS A 314 20.56 4.77 6.54
CA CYS A 314 20.33 6.07 7.17
C CYS A 314 21.44 6.45 8.16
N ARG A 315 21.52 7.75 8.48
CA ARG A 315 22.46 8.30 9.45
C ARG A 315 21.84 8.34 10.85
N PRO A 316 22.54 7.90 11.92
CA PRO A 316 22.10 8.15 13.30
C PRO A 316 22.17 9.65 13.62
N SER A 317 21.20 10.18 14.38
CA SER A 317 21.29 11.56 14.88
C SER A 317 22.37 11.68 15.94
N ASP A 318 22.86 12.90 16.18
CA ASP A 318 24.00 13.14 17.09
C ASP A 318 23.73 12.61 18.52
N ILE A 319 22.49 12.73 19.01
CA ILE A 319 22.05 12.14 20.29
C ILE A 319 22.31 10.62 20.36
N TYR A 320 22.07 9.89 19.27
CA TYR A 320 22.30 8.43 19.23
C TYR A 320 23.77 8.10 18.99
N ILE A 321 24.53 8.99 18.35
CA ILE A 321 25.98 8.86 18.22
C ILE A 321 26.63 8.93 19.60
N GLU A 322 26.23 9.89 20.45
CA GLU A 322 26.69 10.01 21.84
C GLU A 322 26.30 8.78 22.68
N LYS A 323 25.05 8.30 22.55
CA LYS A 323 24.63 7.07 23.23
C LYS A 323 25.41 5.84 22.78
N MET A 324 25.69 5.72 21.47
CA MET A 324 26.55 4.64 20.95
C MET A 324 27.98 4.75 21.46
N GLN A 325 28.54 5.96 21.55
CA GLN A 325 29.85 6.20 22.17
C GLN A 325 29.86 5.76 23.64
N SER A 326 28.82 6.11 24.40
CA SER A 326 28.68 5.69 25.79
C SER A 326 28.49 4.17 25.92
N LEU A 327 27.78 3.53 24.98
CA LEU A 327 27.48 2.10 25.04
C LEU A 327 28.66 1.24 24.59
N PHE A 328 29.37 1.64 23.54
CA PHE A 328 30.49 0.90 22.97
C PHE A 328 31.84 1.21 23.67
N GLY A 329 31.88 2.26 24.50
CA GLY A 329 33.11 2.74 25.13
C GLY A 329 34.04 3.43 24.13
N SER A 330 35.34 3.49 24.46
CA SER A 330 36.36 3.93 23.53
C SER A 330 36.45 2.93 22.37
N PHE A 331 36.11 3.37 21.15
CA PHE A 331 36.22 2.53 19.97
C PHE A 331 37.64 1.96 19.86
N PRO A 332 37.81 0.64 19.66
CA PRO A 332 39.14 0.09 19.48
C PRO A 332 39.74 0.67 18.19
N THR A 333 40.82 1.41 18.32
CA THR A 333 41.64 1.92 17.22
C THR A 333 42.26 0.74 16.46
N GLU A 334 42.28 0.82 15.13
CA GLU A 334 42.87 -0.07 14.10
C GLU A 334 42.78 -1.60 14.27
N SER A 335 43.06 -2.17 15.44
CA SER A 335 42.81 -3.57 15.82
C SER A 335 41.38 -4.05 15.56
N ALA A 336 40.36 -3.19 15.72
CA ALA A 336 38.98 -3.56 15.39
C ALA A 336 38.64 -3.45 13.88
N ARG A 337 39.48 -2.81 13.05
CA ARG A 337 39.35 -2.94 11.58
C ARG A 337 39.74 -4.35 11.14
N ALA A 338 40.80 -4.91 11.71
CA ALA A 338 41.17 -6.32 11.50
C ALA A 338 40.09 -7.28 12.00
N SER A 339 39.35 -6.91 13.05
CA SER A 339 38.18 -7.67 13.53
C SER A 339 36.86 -7.34 12.80
N ALA A 340 36.78 -6.27 12.01
CA ALA A 340 35.62 -5.98 11.16
C ALA A 340 35.78 -6.61 9.76
N GLU A 341 37.02 -6.90 9.38
CA GLU A 341 37.42 -7.91 8.40
C GLU A 341 37.33 -9.34 8.94
N ILE A 342 36.47 -9.60 9.94
CA ILE A 342 35.96 -10.95 10.19
C ILE A 342 35.23 -11.40 8.91
N GLU A 343 36.02 -12.01 8.05
CA GLU A 343 35.92 -13.40 7.67
C GLU A 343 34.46 -13.85 7.61
N LYS A 344 34.05 -14.22 6.40
CA LYS A 344 33.09 -15.31 6.24
C LYS A 344 33.60 -16.41 7.15
N THR A 345 33.09 -16.48 8.39
CA THR A 345 33.48 -17.51 9.35
C THR A 345 33.43 -18.80 8.56
N PRO A 346 34.57 -19.48 8.37
CA PRO A 346 34.61 -20.67 7.54
C PRO A 346 33.47 -21.53 8.04
N ILE A 347 32.53 -21.79 7.14
CA ILE A 347 31.32 -22.54 7.47
C ILE A 347 31.86 -23.81 8.10
N SER A 348 31.60 -23.99 9.40
CA SER A 348 32.08 -25.17 10.13
C SER A 348 31.80 -26.38 9.24
N PRO A 349 32.81 -27.23 8.99
CA PRO A 349 32.74 -28.28 7.96
C PRO A 349 31.55 -29.23 8.16
N ASP A 350 30.98 -29.26 9.38
CA ASP A 350 29.83 -30.07 9.74
C ASP A 350 28.47 -29.50 9.30
N LYS A 351 28.40 -28.24 8.87
CA LYS A 351 27.13 -27.60 8.49
C LYS A 351 26.72 -27.99 7.07
N ILE A 352 25.55 -28.60 6.94
CA ILE A 352 24.92 -28.88 5.64
C ILE A 352 24.60 -27.56 4.93
N THR A 353 25.30 -27.34 3.82
CA THR A 353 25.14 -26.17 2.97
C THR A 353 23.85 -26.27 2.15
N CYS A 354 23.32 -25.12 1.71
CA CYS A 354 22.16 -25.09 0.82
C CYS A 354 22.38 -25.83 -0.51
N GLN A 355 23.64 -25.90 -0.97
CA GLN A 355 24.02 -26.57 -2.20
C GLN A 355 23.97 -28.09 -2.01
N GLN A 356 24.57 -28.62 -0.95
CA GLN A 356 24.47 -30.04 -0.57
C GLN A 356 23.02 -30.51 -0.44
N LEU A 357 22.17 -29.73 0.23
CA LEU A 357 20.75 -30.06 0.37
C LEU A 357 20.01 -30.07 -0.99
N ARG A 358 20.33 -29.13 -1.87
CA ARG A 358 19.72 -29.04 -3.20
C ARG A 358 20.15 -30.18 -4.11
N ASP A 359 21.44 -30.51 -4.09
CA ASP A 359 22.02 -31.60 -4.89
C ASP A 359 21.49 -32.95 -4.43
N PHE A 360 21.41 -33.17 -3.11
CA PHE A 360 20.75 -34.34 -2.54
C PHE A 360 19.28 -34.45 -2.99
N ARG A 361 18.50 -33.37 -2.89
CA ARG A 361 17.10 -33.39 -3.35
C ARG A 361 16.99 -33.75 -4.84
N HIS A 362 17.91 -33.24 -5.68
CA HIS A 362 17.92 -33.55 -7.10
C HIS A 362 18.34 -35.00 -7.39
N SER A 363 19.29 -35.56 -6.65
CA SER A 363 19.73 -36.95 -6.84
C SER A 363 18.63 -37.96 -6.55
N ILE A 364 17.78 -37.70 -5.55
CA ILE A 364 16.64 -38.56 -5.20
C ILE A 364 15.34 -38.24 -5.98
N GLY A 365 15.33 -37.18 -6.80
CA GLY A 365 14.16 -36.80 -7.61
C GLY A 365 12.95 -36.30 -6.81
N VAL A 366 13.14 -35.81 -5.57
CA VAL A 366 12.05 -35.43 -4.68
C VAL A 366 11.69 -33.94 -4.83
N THR A 367 10.40 -33.61 -4.68
CA THR A 367 9.94 -32.21 -4.62
C THR A 367 10.21 -31.57 -3.26
N ARG A 368 10.42 -30.25 -3.23
CA ARG A 368 10.62 -29.51 -1.96
C ARG A 368 9.50 -29.75 -0.94
N LEU A 369 8.27 -29.98 -1.40
CA LEU A 369 7.10 -30.23 -0.54
C LEU A 369 7.20 -31.57 0.16
N LYS A 370 7.62 -32.64 -0.53
CA LYS A 370 7.79 -33.97 0.07
C LYS A 370 8.87 -33.95 1.16
N LEU A 371 10.02 -33.32 0.91
CA LEU A 371 11.07 -33.17 1.93
C LEU A 371 10.61 -32.31 3.12
N ALA A 372 9.89 -31.22 2.87
CA ALA A 372 9.34 -30.39 3.94
C ALA A 372 8.35 -31.18 4.82
N ASN A 373 7.47 -31.99 4.20
CA ASN A 373 6.52 -32.83 4.90
C ASN A 373 7.22 -33.91 5.74
N TYR A 374 8.23 -34.59 5.19
CA TYR A 374 9.02 -35.59 5.91
C TYR A 374 9.73 -35.00 7.14
N LEU A 375 10.32 -33.81 6.97
CA LEU A 375 10.97 -33.08 8.06
C LEU A 375 9.97 -32.42 9.04
N GLN A 376 8.66 -32.52 8.76
CA GLN A 376 7.57 -31.89 9.52
C GLN A 376 7.74 -30.36 9.68
N ILE A 377 8.18 -29.69 8.61
CA ILE A 377 8.36 -28.24 8.58
C ILE A 377 7.51 -27.60 7.47
N PRO A 378 7.13 -26.31 7.60
CA PRO A 378 6.48 -25.58 6.52
C PRO A 378 7.34 -25.51 5.25
N LEU A 379 6.73 -25.61 4.07
CA LEU A 379 7.42 -25.48 2.78
C LEU A 379 8.26 -24.19 2.67
N SER A 380 7.78 -23.08 3.22
CA SER A 380 8.50 -21.80 3.23
C SER A 380 9.79 -21.86 4.05
N GLN A 381 9.82 -22.63 5.13
CA GLN A 381 11.02 -22.85 5.94
C GLN A 381 12.06 -23.67 5.18
N TYR A 382 11.64 -24.77 4.53
CA TYR A 382 12.52 -25.56 3.68
C TYR A 382 13.06 -24.76 2.49
N GLN A 383 12.21 -23.96 1.81
CA GLN A 383 12.64 -23.07 0.73
C GLN A 383 13.72 -22.07 1.17
N ASN A 384 13.62 -21.59 2.42
CA ASN A 384 14.64 -20.71 2.98
C ASN A 384 15.97 -21.44 3.18
N TRP A 385 15.97 -22.75 3.47
CA TRP A 385 17.21 -23.53 3.63
C TRP A 385 17.95 -23.76 2.31
N GLU A 386 17.23 -23.84 1.18
CA GLU A 386 17.85 -23.91 -0.16
C GLU A 386 18.35 -22.55 -0.68
N HIS A 387 18.20 -21.46 0.08
CA HIS A 387 18.68 -20.13 -0.33
C HIS A 387 20.21 -20.01 -0.11
N PRO A 388 21.00 -19.43 -1.05
CA PRO A 388 22.47 -19.37 -0.98
C PRO A 388 23.09 -18.79 0.30
N SER A 389 22.32 -18.02 1.07
CA SER A 389 22.76 -17.30 2.27
C SER A 389 22.25 -17.93 3.57
N ARG A 390 21.72 -19.15 3.51
CA ARG A 390 21.10 -19.86 4.63
C ARG A 390 21.65 -21.29 4.68
N CYS A 391 21.61 -21.86 5.87
CA CYS A 391 21.99 -23.24 6.14
C CYS A 391 20.86 -23.93 6.93
N VAL A 392 20.90 -25.26 6.94
CA VAL A 392 19.98 -26.07 7.76
C VAL A 392 20.26 -25.75 9.24
N PRO A 393 19.24 -25.38 10.05
CA PRO A 393 19.40 -25.18 11.48
C PRO A 393 19.93 -26.43 12.17
N SER A 394 20.77 -26.28 13.19
CA SER A 394 21.41 -27.40 13.91
C SER A 394 20.40 -28.46 14.38
N SER A 395 19.23 -28.06 14.86
CA SER A 395 18.15 -28.97 15.30
C SER A 395 17.62 -29.92 14.22
N PHE A 396 17.90 -29.65 12.94
CA PHE A 396 17.49 -30.48 11.80
C PHE A 396 18.69 -31.06 11.04
N GLN A 397 19.92 -30.71 11.40
CA GLN A 397 21.10 -31.19 10.68
C GLN A 397 21.23 -32.70 10.77
N ASP A 398 20.97 -33.30 11.94
CA ASP A 398 21.12 -34.75 12.10
C ASP A 398 20.08 -35.52 11.29
N LYS A 399 18.81 -35.07 11.27
CA LYS A 399 17.76 -35.69 10.44
C LYS A 399 18.05 -35.58 8.95
N VAL A 400 18.56 -34.42 8.50
CA VAL A 400 18.92 -34.23 7.10
C VAL A 400 20.16 -35.06 6.76
N ARG A 401 21.14 -35.18 7.68
CA ARG A 401 22.34 -35.99 7.49
C ARG A 401 22.01 -37.48 7.45
N GLU A 402 21.13 -37.94 8.33
CA GLU A 402 20.58 -39.30 8.34
C GLU A 402 19.94 -39.61 6.99
N LEU A 403 19.09 -38.70 6.48
CA LEU A 403 18.45 -38.85 5.17
C LEU A 403 19.46 -38.81 4.00
N MET A 404 20.50 -37.98 4.09
CA MET A 404 21.57 -37.87 3.10
C MET A 404 22.52 -39.08 3.08
N ASN A 405 22.63 -39.79 4.20
CA ASN A 405 23.47 -40.98 4.34
C ASN A 405 22.75 -42.28 3.95
N MET A 406 21.42 -42.25 3.80
CA MET A 406 20.64 -43.38 3.28
C MET A 406 20.93 -43.61 1.80
N ASN A 407 20.79 -44.86 1.34
CA ASN A 407 20.80 -45.17 -0.09
C ASN A 407 19.67 -44.35 -0.78
N PRO A 408 19.91 -43.71 -1.94
CA PRO A 408 18.88 -42.96 -2.68
C PRO A 408 17.54 -43.69 -2.81
N ASP A 409 17.52 -45.01 -2.96
CA ASP A 409 16.29 -45.78 -3.10
C ASP A 409 15.56 -46.01 -1.77
N GLU A 410 16.30 -46.18 -0.67
CA GLU A 410 15.73 -46.19 0.70
C GLU A 410 15.16 -44.82 1.07
N ALA A 411 15.87 -43.74 0.71
CA ALA A 411 15.40 -42.37 0.91
C ALA A 411 14.10 -42.11 0.12
N LYS A 412 14.00 -42.58 -1.14
CA LYS A 412 12.76 -42.50 -1.94
C LYS A 412 11.61 -43.27 -1.27
N LEU A 413 11.88 -44.48 -0.77
CA LEU A 413 10.89 -45.31 -0.09
C LEU A 413 10.36 -44.61 1.18
N MET A 414 11.25 -44.09 2.02
CA MET A 414 10.93 -43.30 3.21
C MET A 414 10.11 -42.04 2.90
N LEU A 415 10.38 -41.40 1.76
CA LEU A 415 9.66 -40.21 1.31
C LEU A 415 8.33 -40.52 0.61
N GLY A 416 7.90 -41.78 0.61
CA GLY A 416 6.67 -42.21 -0.05
C GLY A 416 6.71 -41.93 -1.55
N ILE A 417 7.88 -42.07 -2.17
CA ILE A 417 8.01 -42.24 -3.62
C ILE A 417 8.08 -43.74 -3.84
N THR A 418 6.94 -44.42 -3.73
CA THR A 418 6.77 -45.67 -4.45
C THR A 418 6.94 -45.32 -5.91
N GLU A 419 7.96 -45.88 -6.57
CA GLU A 419 8.06 -45.83 -8.02
C GLU A 419 6.70 -46.24 -8.55
N ALA A 420 5.94 -45.28 -9.09
CA ALA A 420 4.74 -45.62 -9.81
C ALA A 420 5.24 -46.52 -10.92
N THR A 421 4.90 -47.81 -10.83
CA THR A 421 5.16 -48.78 -11.89
C THR A 421 4.70 -48.06 -13.16
N PRO A 422 5.61 -47.80 -14.13
CA PRO A 422 5.21 -47.11 -15.33
C PRO A 422 3.99 -47.87 -15.88
N PRO A 423 2.89 -47.18 -16.20
CA PRO A 423 1.67 -47.85 -16.66
C PRO A 423 2.05 -48.85 -17.76
N PRO A 424 1.48 -50.07 -17.76
CA PRO A 424 1.84 -51.11 -18.71
C PRO A 424 1.83 -50.52 -20.10
N ALA A 425 2.97 -50.68 -20.79
CA ALA A 425 3.24 -50.08 -22.08
C ALA A 425 2.01 -50.29 -23.00
N PRO A 426 1.39 -49.21 -23.53
CA PRO A 426 0.41 -49.38 -24.59
C PRO A 426 1.10 -50.11 -25.74
N ALA A 427 0.39 -51.11 -26.29
CA ALA A 427 0.87 -51.94 -27.39
C ALA A 427 1.54 -51.08 -28.47
N ALA A 428 2.68 -51.55 -28.95
CA ALA A 428 3.59 -50.83 -29.85
C ALA A 428 2.87 -50.17 -31.05
N GLU A 429 2.61 -48.88 -30.92
CA GLU A 429 2.47 -47.99 -32.08
C GLU A 429 3.87 -47.53 -32.51
N PRO A 430 4.10 -47.35 -33.82
CA PRO A 430 5.44 -47.16 -34.37
C PRO A 430 6.17 -45.96 -33.76
N VAL A 431 7.43 -46.20 -33.42
CA VAL A 431 8.38 -45.21 -32.88
C VAL A 431 8.50 -44.04 -33.86
N VAL A 432 7.78 -42.95 -33.56
CA VAL A 432 8.04 -41.65 -34.16
C VAL A 432 9.22 -41.05 -33.41
N GLU A 433 10.36 -40.93 -34.08
CA GLU A 433 11.50 -40.15 -33.63
C GLU A 433 11.00 -38.77 -33.16
N LYS A 434 11.16 -38.48 -31.86
CA LYS A 434 10.96 -37.13 -31.32
C LYS A 434 12.07 -36.24 -31.84
N THR A 435 11.96 -35.84 -33.10
CA THR A 435 12.66 -34.68 -33.61
C THR A 435 12.33 -33.51 -32.69
N ASN A 436 13.37 -32.82 -32.24
CA ASN A 436 13.29 -31.69 -31.32
C ASN A 436 12.73 -30.48 -32.09
N VAL A 437 11.48 -30.57 -32.52
CA VAL A 437 10.79 -29.52 -33.26
C VAL A 437 10.51 -28.40 -32.28
N SER A 438 11.25 -27.32 -32.44
CA SER A 438 11.11 -26.07 -31.67
C SER A 438 9.64 -25.65 -31.67
N ARG A 439 8.96 -25.81 -30.52
CA ARG A 439 7.56 -25.42 -30.36
C ARG A 439 7.46 -23.90 -30.53
N PRO A 440 6.58 -23.39 -31.41
CA PRO A 440 6.45 -21.94 -31.61
C PRO A 440 6.01 -21.27 -30.30
N ALA A 441 6.79 -20.32 -29.82
CA ALA A 441 6.54 -19.67 -28.54
C ALA A 441 5.29 -18.78 -28.62
N ILE A 442 4.22 -19.16 -27.92
CA ILE A 442 3.02 -18.31 -27.77
C ILE A 442 3.38 -17.16 -26.81
N THR A 443 3.40 -15.94 -27.33
CA THR A 443 3.76 -14.77 -26.53
C THR A 443 2.58 -14.24 -25.71
N CYS A 444 2.86 -13.40 -24.70
CA CYS A 444 1.80 -12.76 -23.91
C CYS A 444 0.89 -11.87 -24.76
N ASP A 445 1.46 -11.21 -25.76
CA ASP A 445 0.72 -10.33 -26.66
C ASP A 445 -0.19 -11.14 -27.57
N ASP A 446 0.22 -12.35 -27.97
CA ASP A 446 -0.61 -13.29 -28.74
C ASP A 446 -1.84 -13.70 -27.95
N ILE A 447 -1.69 -14.10 -26.68
CA ILE A 447 -2.82 -14.44 -25.81
C ILE A 447 -3.77 -13.26 -25.59
N ARG A 448 -3.21 -12.05 -25.45
CA ARG A 448 -4.02 -10.84 -25.26
C ARG A 448 -4.78 -10.48 -26.53
N LYS A 449 -4.14 -10.52 -27.70
CA LYS A 449 -4.78 -10.32 -29.00
C LYS A 449 -5.87 -11.36 -29.22
N PHE A 450 -5.58 -12.62 -28.91
CA PHE A 450 -6.50 -13.74 -29.02
C PHE A 450 -7.74 -13.55 -28.12
N ARG A 451 -7.55 -13.13 -26.85
CA ARG A 451 -8.68 -12.79 -25.97
C ARG A 451 -9.53 -11.65 -26.54
N LEU A 452 -8.90 -10.57 -27.00
CA LEU A 452 -9.61 -9.42 -27.56
C LEU A 452 -10.37 -9.80 -28.83
N TYR A 453 -9.79 -10.65 -29.67
CA TYR A 453 -10.43 -11.20 -30.85
C TYR A 453 -11.69 -12.00 -30.52
N LEU A 454 -11.66 -12.80 -29.44
CA LEU A 454 -12.81 -13.58 -28.97
C LEU A 454 -13.82 -12.75 -28.15
N GLY A 455 -13.54 -11.47 -27.88
CA GLY A 455 -14.41 -10.60 -27.06
C GLY A 455 -14.51 -11.01 -25.59
N LEU A 456 -13.62 -11.86 -25.10
CA LEU A 456 -13.68 -12.39 -23.74
C LEU A 456 -13.06 -11.42 -22.72
N SER A 457 -13.64 -11.34 -21.52
CA SER A 457 -12.97 -10.74 -20.37
C SER A 457 -11.80 -11.61 -19.91
N GLY A 458 -10.85 -11.04 -19.15
CA GLY A 458 -9.69 -11.80 -18.65
C GLY A 458 -10.07 -13.00 -17.78
N GLN A 459 -11.18 -12.92 -17.05
CA GLN A 459 -11.72 -14.04 -16.29
C GLN A 459 -12.31 -15.11 -17.22
N GLN A 460 -13.18 -14.72 -18.16
CA GLN A 460 -13.77 -15.66 -19.11
C GLN A 460 -12.74 -16.37 -19.98
N MET A 461 -11.65 -15.68 -20.33
CA MET A 461 -10.54 -16.29 -21.06
C MET A 461 -9.80 -17.33 -20.21
N ALA A 462 -9.58 -17.03 -18.92
CA ALA A 462 -8.97 -17.98 -18.00
C ALA A 462 -9.85 -19.23 -17.84
N ASP A 463 -11.16 -19.05 -17.70
CA ASP A 463 -12.13 -20.13 -17.59
C ASP A 463 -12.22 -20.94 -18.91
N PHE A 464 -12.19 -20.27 -20.07
CA PHE A 464 -12.17 -20.90 -21.40
C PHE A 464 -10.92 -21.76 -21.62
N LEU A 465 -9.75 -21.28 -21.17
CA LEU A 465 -8.49 -22.02 -21.20
C LEU A 465 -8.34 -23.02 -20.03
N LYS A 466 -9.32 -23.11 -19.12
CA LYS A 466 -9.29 -23.92 -17.90
C LYS A 466 -8.08 -23.67 -17.00
N VAL A 467 -7.61 -22.42 -16.94
CA VAL A 467 -6.49 -22.01 -16.07
C VAL A 467 -6.95 -21.04 -14.98
N PRO A 468 -6.30 -21.01 -13.81
CA PRO A 468 -6.64 -20.03 -12.78
C PRO A 468 -6.45 -18.59 -13.30
N HIS A 469 -7.41 -17.71 -13.05
CA HIS A 469 -7.34 -16.31 -13.53
C HIS A 469 -6.08 -15.56 -13.07
N SER A 470 -5.49 -15.91 -11.92
CA SER A 470 -4.20 -15.35 -11.50
C SER A 470 -3.03 -15.74 -12.42
N VAL A 471 -3.05 -16.96 -12.96
CA VAL A 471 -2.05 -17.47 -13.92
C VAL A 471 -2.22 -16.73 -15.24
N TYR A 472 -3.44 -16.70 -15.78
CA TYR A 472 -3.77 -15.93 -17.00
C TYR A 472 -3.39 -14.44 -16.87
N LYS A 473 -3.74 -13.81 -15.75
CA LYS A 473 -3.41 -12.40 -15.51
C LYS A 473 -1.90 -12.17 -15.45
N ASN A 474 -1.12 -13.12 -14.93
CA ASN A 474 0.34 -13.02 -14.94
C ASN A 474 0.90 -13.11 -16.36
N TRP A 475 0.29 -13.92 -17.24
CA TRP A 475 0.64 -13.94 -18.67
C TRP A 475 0.39 -12.57 -19.30
N GLU A 476 -0.80 -11.97 -19.12
CA GLU A 476 -1.11 -10.64 -19.70
C GLU A 476 -0.30 -9.48 -19.10
N THR A 477 -0.01 -9.51 -17.79
CA THR A 477 0.51 -8.31 -17.08
C THR A 477 2.01 -8.32 -16.85
N LYS A 478 2.64 -9.48 -16.69
CA LYS A 478 4.06 -9.59 -16.28
C LYS A 478 5.01 -9.98 -17.41
N LYS A 479 4.53 -9.97 -18.66
CA LYS A 479 5.30 -10.42 -19.84
C LYS A 479 5.93 -11.82 -19.63
N ARG A 480 5.25 -12.71 -18.91
CA ARG A 480 5.70 -14.09 -18.70
C ARG A 480 5.11 -14.98 -19.78
N ARG A 481 5.97 -15.74 -20.48
CA ARG A 481 5.56 -16.77 -21.43
C ARG A 481 4.57 -17.76 -20.77
N VAL A 482 3.71 -18.37 -21.59
CA VAL A 482 2.90 -19.51 -21.15
C VAL A 482 3.86 -20.57 -20.62
N GLY A 483 3.64 -21.05 -19.40
CA GLY A 483 4.46 -22.12 -18.86
C GLY A 483 4.28 -23.38 -19.70
N ASP A 484 5.35 -24.17 -19.84
CA ASP A 484 5.32 -25.40 -20.64
C ASP A 484 4.20 -26.34 -20.18
N GLU A 485 3.86 -26.32 -18.88
CA GLU A 485 2.78 -27.08 -18.28
C GLU A 485 1.37 -26.70 -18.77
N PHE A 486 1.20 -25.54 -19.41
CA PHE A 486 -0.05 -25.07 -19.98
C PHE A 486 -0.02 -25.01 -21.51
N TYR A 487 1.15 -25.19 -22.14
CA TYR A 487 1.31 -25.05 -23.58
C TYR A 487 0.41 -26.04 -24.34
N ASP A 488 0.39 -27.29 -23.92
CA ASP A 488 -0.41 -28.35 -24.56
C ASP A 488 -1.93 -28.09 -24.45
N GLN A 489 -2.37 -27.27 -23.48
CA GLN A 489 -3.78 -26.87 -23.34
C GLN A 489 -4.13 -25.66 -24.21
N VAL A 490 -3.19 -24.74 -24.38
CA VAL A 490 -3.42 -23.46 -25.08
C VAL A 490 -3.14 -23.58 -26.58
N ALA A 491 -2.13 -24.35 -26.98
CA ALA A 491 -1.68 -24.45 -28.37
C ALA A 491 -2.73 -25.01 -29.33
N PRO A 492 -3.50 -26.06 -29.00
CA PRO A 492 -4.56 -26.55 -29.88
C PRO A 492 -5.60 -25.46 -30.15
N ILE A 493 -6.06 -24.80 -29.09
CA ILE A 493 -7.04 -23.70 -29.17
C ILE A 493 -6.49 -22.53 -29.99
N TYR A 494 -5.20 -22.23 -29.87
CA TYR A 494 -4.58 -21.13 -30.60
C TYR A 494 -4.43 -21.41 -32.11
N ASN A 495 -4.26 -22.67 -32.48
CA ASN A 495 -4.08 -23.11 -33.87
C ASN A 495 -5.40 -23.41 -34.60
N GLU A 496 -6.53 -23.40 -33.89
CA GLU A 496 -7.85 -23.61 -34.49
C GLU A 496 -8.29 -22.48 -35.43
N ASP A 497 -9.10 -22.81 -36.43
CA ASP A 497 -9.66 -21.81 -37.34
C ASP A 497 -10.58 -20.82 -36.60
N LYS A 498 -10.57 -19.57 -37.08
CA LYS A 498 -11.35 -18.46 -36.53
C LYS A 498 -12.85 -18.77 -36.43
N ARG A 499 -13.41 -19.53 -37.37
CA ARG A 499 -14.84 -19.89 -37.37
C ARG A 499 -15.15 -20.92 -36.29
N THR A 500 -14.30 -21.94 -36.15
CA THR A 500 -14.40 -22.97 -35.11
C THR A 500 -14.32 -22.34 -33.72
N LEU A 501 -13.38 -21.42 -33.53
CA LEU A 501 -13.20 -20.73 -32.25
C LEU A 501 -14.40 -19.90 -31.82
N LYS A 502 -15.04 -19.18 -32.75
CA LYS A 502 -16.28 -18.46 -32.45
C LYS A 502 -17.40 -19.43 -32.03
N GLY A 503 -17.49 -20.60 -32.67
CA GLY A 503 -18.41 -21.67 -32.27
C GLY A 503 -18.15 -22.19 -30.86
N MET A 504 -16.88 -22.48 -30.54
CA MET A 504 -16.47 -22.92 -29.20
C MET A 504 -16.78 -21.87 -28.13
N VAL A 505 -16.51 -20.59 -28.40
CA VAL A 505 -16.82 -19.50 -27.48
C VAL A 505 -18.32 -19.30 -27.30
N SER A 506 -19.11 -19.39 -28.37
CA SER A 506 -20.57 -19.30 -28.29
C SER A 506 -21.16 -20.42 -27.43
N LYS A 507 -20.67 -21.66 -27.62
CA LYS A 507 -21.04 -22.82 -26.81
C LYS A 507 -20.61 -22.66 -25.35
N PHE A 508 -19.39 -22.17 -25.11
CA PHE A 508 -18.86 -21.91 -23.77
C PHE A 508 -19.67 -20.86 -23.00
N LEU A 509 -20.11 -19.79 -23.68
CA LEU A 509 -20.90 -18.73 -23.06
C LEU A 509 -22.39 -19.10 -22.90
N GLY A 510 -22.83 -20.24 -23.43
CA GLY A 510 -24.22 -20.70 -23.33
C GLY A 510 -25.21 -19.68 -23.92
N GLY A 511 -24.88 -19.08 -25.06
CA GLY A 511 -25.69 -18.03 -25.70
C GLY A 511 -25.60 -16.64 -25.06
N ARG A 512 -24.87 -16.47 -23.95
CA ARG A 512 -24.59 -15.14 -23.38
C ARG A 512 -23.62 -14.39 -24.30
N LYS A 513 -23.97 -13.20 -24.78
CA LYS A 513 -23.04 -12.39 -25.57
C LYS A 513 -21.79 -12.07 -24.72
N PRO A 514 -20.56 -12.13 -25.31
CA PRO A 514 -19.36 -11.72 -24.61
C PRO A 514 -19.54 -10.30 -24.07
N GLY A 515 -19.21 -10.09 -22.80
CA GLY A 515 -19.51 -8.84 -22.10
C GLY A 515 -18.74 -7.67 -22.71
N ALA A 516 -19.38 -6.93 -23.62
CA ALA A 516 -18.86 -5.68 -24.14
C ALA A 516 -18.64 -4.74 -22.96
N ARG A 517 -17.38 -4.43 -22.65
CA ARG A 517 -17.09 -3.29 -21.76
C ARG A 517 -17.57 -2.04 -22.48
N ASN A 518 -18.52 -1.33 -21.86
CA ASN A 518 -18.83 0.06 -22.16
C ASN A 518 -17.53 0.88 -22.22
N LEU A 519 -17.04 1.14 -23.43
CA LEU A 519 -16.35 2.39 -23.72
C LEU A 519 -17.45 3.46 -23.68
N GLY A 520 -17.32 4.44 -22.79
CA GLY A 520 -18.38 5.40 -22.49
C GLY A 520 -18.92 6.13 -23.73
N PRO A 521 -20.17 6.60 -23.70
CA PRO A 521 -20.75 7.31 -24.84
C PRO A 521 -19.94 8.59 -25.11
N GLN A 522 -19.43 8.72 -26.34
CA GLN A 522 -19.16 10.03 -26.92
C GLN A 522 -20.51 10.71 -27.13
N ILE A 523 -20.77 11.72 -26.31
CA ILE A 523 -21.96 12.57 -26.42
C ILE A 523 -21.75 13.47 -27.63
N GLN A 524 -22.49 13.22 -28.71
CA GLN A 524 -22.76 14.25 -29.70
C GLN A 524 -23.95 15.09 -29.22
N THR A 525 -23.74 16.39 -29.25
CA THR A 525 -24.54 17.46 -28.65
C THR A 525 -25.78 17.78 -29.49
N LYS A 526 -26.97 17.69 -28.86
CA LYS A 526 -28.04 18.69 -29.08
C LYS A 526 -27.90 19.75 -27.98
N PRO A 527 -28.22 21.03 -28.25
CA PRO A 527 -27.94 22.16 -27.36
C PRO A 527 -28.91 22.12 -26.17
N ASN A 528 -28.60 21.26 -25.19
CA ASN A 528 -29.14 21.40 -23.86
C ASN A 528 -28.21 22.37 -23.14
N THR A 529 -28.74 23.49 -22.67
CA THR A 529 -28.05 24.44 -21.81
C THR A 529 -27.79 23.79 -20.45
N ASP A 530 -26.93 22.77 -20.44
CA ASP A 530 -26.45 22.09 -19.25
C ASP A 530 -25.37 23.01 -18.67
N THR A 531 -25.81 24.11 -18.05
CA THR A 531 -24.99 25.17 -17.47
C THR A 531 -24.22 24.61 -16.27
N ARG A 532 -23.18 23.82 -16.56
CA ARG A 532 -22.33 23.22 -15.55
C ARG A 532 -21.29 24.24 -15.12
N ILE A 533 -21.39 24.68 -13.86
CA ILE A 533 -20.39 25.55 -13.27
C ILE A 533 -19.20 24.69 -12.84
N SER A 534 -18.06 24.97 -13.44
CA SER A 534 -16.76 24.39 -13.13
C SER A 534 -16.24 24.90 -11.77
N GLY A 535 -15.30 24.15 -11.19
CA GLY A 535 -14.64 24.58 -9.95
C GLY A 535 -13.86 25.90 -10.09
N GLU A 536 -13.35 26.19 -11.29
CA GLU A 536 -12.63 27.43 -11.57
C GLU A 536 -13.58 28.63 -11.70
N GLU A 537 -14.73 28.49 -12.37
CA GLU A 537 -15.77 29.54 -12.40
C GLU A 537 -16.27 29.85 -10.98
N MET A 538 -16.51 28.84 -10.15
CA MET A 538 -16.87 29.02 -8.74
C MET A 538 -15.79 29.81 -7.96
N ARG A 539 -14.51 29.53 -8.25
CA ARG A 539 -13.37 30.26 -7.66
C ARG A 539 -13.35 31.72 -8.09
N GLN A 540 -13.58 32.00 -9.38
CA GLN A 540 -13.60 33.36 -9.93
C GLN A 540 -14.75 34.17 -9.33
N ILE A 541 -15.95 33.60 -9.23
CA ILE A 541 -17.10 34.22 -8.55
C ILE A 541 -16.73 34.59 -7.11
N ARG A 542 -16.11 33.66 -6.36
CA ARG A 542 -15.68 33.93 -4.98
C ARG A 542 -14.63 35.04 -4.89
N LEU A 543 -13.63 35.01 -5.76
CA LEU A 543 -12.54 36.00 -5.76
C LEU A 543 -13.03 37.39 -6.15
N ARG A 544 -14.02 37.50 -7.06
CA ARG A 544 -14.67 38.76 -7.43
C ARG A 544 -15.25 39.49 -6.22
N PHE A 545 -15.79 38.76 -5.24
CA PHE A 545 -16.34 39.35 -4.01
C PHE A 545 -15.34 39.47 -2.85
N GLY A 546 -14.08 39.03 -3.03
CA GLY A 546 -13.05 39.16 -2.00
C GLY A 546 -13.27 38.31 -0.74
N ILE A 547 -14.14 37.29 -0.78
CA ILE A 547 -14.49 36.49 0.40
C ILE A 547 -13.69 35.16 0.48
N PRO A 548 -13.34 34.68 1.70
CA PRO A 548 -12.76 33.37 1.90
C PRO A 548 -13.76 32.25 1.62
N GLN A 549 -13.23 31.05 1.29
CA GLN A 549 -14.04 29.86 0.98
C GLN A 549 -15.07 29.53 2.06
N ILE A 550 -14.74 29.75 3.34
CA ILE A 550 -15.64 29.48 4.46
C ILE A 550 -16.89 30.36 4.46
N GLN A 551 -16.76 31.64 4.06
CA GLN A 551 -17.89 32.55 3.96
C GLN A 551 -18.77 32.20 2.75
N MET A 552 -18.17 31.83 1.62
CA MET A 552 -18.93 31.39 0.44
C MET A 552 -19.69 30.09 0.71
N ALA A 553 -19.06 29.13 1.41
CA ALA A 553 -19.72 27.89 1.84
C ALA A 553 -20.90 28.16 2.78
N ALA A 554 -20.71 29.05 3.77
CA ALA A 554 -21.78 29.48 4.68
C ALA A 554 -22.93 30.17 3.93
N PHE A 555 -22.63 31.06 2.98
CA PHE A 555 -23.61 31.76 2.16
C PHE A 555 -24.45 30.80 1.32
N LEU A 556 -23.81 29.80 0.71
CA LEU A 556 -24.48 28.75 -0.07
C LEU A 556 -25.20 27.70 0.80
N LYS A 557 -25.06 27.77 2.14
CA LYS A 557 -25.56 26.79 3.11
C LYS A 557 -25.05 25.38 2.82
N VAL A 558 -23.76 25.27 2.51
CA VAL A 558 -23.06 24.00 2.28
C VAL A 558 -21.89 23.84 3.24
N ASP A 559 -21.55 22.59 3.54
CA ASP A 559 -20.38 22.34 4.38
C ASP A 559 -19.09 22.75 3.65
N MET A 560 -18.12 23.24 4.42
CA MET A 560 -16.83 23.69 3.89
C MET A 560 -16.10 22.62 3.06
N SER A 561 -16.26 21.34 3.41
CA SER A 561 -15.61 20.26 2.67
C SER A 561 -16.23 20.08 1.29
N SER A 562 -17.55 20.14 1.16
CA SER A 562 -18.26 20.06 -0.13
C SER A 562 -17.86 21.21 -1.05
N TYR A 563 -17.86 22.44 -0.53
CA TYR A 563 -17.40 23.60 -1.28
C TYR A 563 -15.95 23.44 -1.77
N GLN A 564 -15.03 22.99 -0.90
CA GLN A 564 -13.64 22.74 -1.26
C GLN A 564 -13.48 21.63 -2.32
N HIS A 565 -14.36 20.63 -2.34
CA HIS A 565 -14.37 19.61 -3.39
C HIS A 565 -14.78 20.18 -4.74
N TRP A 566 -15.67 21.17 -4.77
CA TRP A 566 -16.06 21.86 -6.00
C TRP A 566 -14.89 22.70 -6.51
N GLU A 567 -14.34 23.59 -5.66
CA GLU A 567 -13.32 24.57 -6.06
C GLU A 567 -11.94 23.91 -6.36
N ILE A 568 -11.42 23.03 -5.49
CA ILE A 568 -10.03 22.56 -5.58
C ILE A 568 -9.90 21.24 -6.33
N LYS A 569 -10.88 20.33 -6.18
CA LYS A 569 -10.77 18.97 -6.74
C LYS A 569 -11.39 18.84 -8.13
N GLY A 570 -11.81 19.95 -8.74
CA GLY A 570 -12.35 19.99 -10.10
C GLY A 570 -13.65 19.22 -10.25
N ARG A 571 -14.47 19.12 -9.18
CA ARG A 571 -15.82 18.57 -9.31
C ARG A 571 -16.76 19.70 -9.71
N PHE A 572 -17.69 19.40 -10.61
CA PHE A 572 -18.76 20.33 -10.96
C PHE A 572 -19.66 20.62 -9.77
N VAL A 573 -20.18 21.85 -9.71
CA VAL A 573 -21.21 22.24 -8.76
C VAL A 573 -22.46 21.38 -9.00
N PRO A 574 -23.02 20.69 -8.00
CA PRO A 574 -24.22 19.90 -8.18
C PRO A 574 -25.40 20.76 -8.66
N GLN A 575 -26.23 20.23 -9.57
CA GLN A 575 -27.30 20.97 -10.24
C GLN A 575 -28.19 21.79 -9.29
N LYS A 576 -28.53 21.24 -8.12
CA LYS A 576 -29.35 21.91 -7.10
C LYS A 576 -28.75 23.21 -6.51
N TYR A 577 -27.50 23.52 -6.80
CA TYR A 577 -26.83 24.77 -6.38
C TYR A 577 -26.46 25.67 -7.56
N VAL A 578 -26.61 25.20 -8.81
CA VAL A 578 -26.22 25.96 -10.00
C VAL A 578 -26.95 27.30 -10.07
N ASP A 579 -28.28 27.28 -9.91
CA ASP A 579 -29.10 28.50 -9.98
C ASP A 579 -28.70 29.53 -8.91
N ARG A 580 -28.38 29.08 -7.69
CA ARG A 580 -27.90 29.98 -6.62
C ARG A 580 -26.52 30.56 -6.92
N VAL A 581 -25.64 29.79 -7.55
CA VAL A 581 -24.31 30.27 -7.89
C VAL A 581 -24.37 31.26 -9.05
N LEU A 582 -25.26 31.03 -10.03
CA LEU A 582 -25.54 32.00 -11.11
C LEU A 582 -26.19 33.27 -10.57
N GLU A 583 -27.16 33.15 -9.66
CA GLU A 583 -27.73 34.30 -8.98
C GLU A 583 -26.65 35.13 -8.27
N ILE A 584 -25.67 34.47 -7.63
CA ILE A 584 -24.53 35.16 -7.00
C ILE A 584 -23.61 35.80 -8.04
N SER A 585 -23.38 35.16 -9.19
CA SER A 585 -22.51 35.74 -10.23
C SER A 585 -23.09 37.02 -10.82
N ASP A 586 -24.39 37.19 -10.79
CA ASP A 586 -25.07 38.35 -11.37
C ASP A 586 -25.20 39.53 -10.40
N LEU A 587 -24.93 39.34 -9.11
CA LEU A 587 -24.98 40.40 -8.10
C LEU A 587 -23.82 41.40 -8.22
N SER A 588 -24.11 42.66 -7.91
CA SER A 588 -23.08 43.66 -7.63
C SER A 588 -22.36 43.38 -6.30
N VAL A 589 -21.15 43.94 -6.12
CA VAL A 589 -20.36 43.74 -4.90
C VAL A 589 -21.12 44.25 -3.66
N ASP A 590 -21.81 45.39 -3.78
CA ASP A 590 -22.56 46.01 -2.68
C ASP A 590 -23.79 45.19 -2.29
N GLU A 591 -24.55 44.69 -3.28
CA GLU A 591 -25.70 43.81 -3.03
C GLU A 591 -25.27 42.50 -2.38
N PHE A 592 -24.16 41.91 -2.84
CA PHE A 592 -23.64 40.70 -2.27
C PHE A 592 -23.19 40.91 -0.81
N GLN A 593 -22.51 42.03 -0.50
CA GLN A 593 -22.14 42.39 0.87
C GLN A 593 -23.36 42.63 1.78
N LYS A 594 -24.43 43.25 1.24
CA LYS A 594 -25.70 43.43 1.95
C LYS A 594 -26.35 42.10 2.28
N ARG A 595 -26.38 41.15 1.32
CA ARG A 595 -26.88 39.78 1.55
C ARG A 595 -26.02 38.99 2.54
N LEU A 596 -24.70 39.13 2.50
CA LEU A 596 -23.76 38.53 3.47
C LEU A 596 -24.03 39.01 4.89
N SER A 597 -24.21 40.32 5.05
CA SER A 597 -24.52 40.94 6.35
C SER A 597 -25.88 40.49 6.87
N ALA A 598 -26.90 40.43 5.99
CA ALA A 598 -28.23 39.92 6.34
C ALA A 598 -28.22 38.43 6.75
N ALA A 599 -27.29 37.64 6.22
CA ALA A 599 -27.09 36.24 6.60
C ALA A 599 -26.31 36.07 7.93
N GLY A 600 -25.92 37.16 8.60
CA GLY A 600 -25.12 37.12 9.83
C GLY A 600 -23.66 36.69 9.61
N ILE A 601 -23.19 36.72 8.37
CA ILE A 601 -21.82 36.34 8.03
C ILE A 601 -20.98 37.62 8.06
N VAL A 602 -20.32 37.87 9.19
CA VAL A 602 -19.47 39.06 9.38
C VAL A 602 -18.31 39.02 8.38
N ALA A 603 -18.27 40.01 7.49
CA ALA A 603 -17.13 40.25 6.62
C ALA A 603 -15.93 40.60 7.51
N ARG A 604 -15.02 39.64 7.74
CA ARG A 604 -13.69 39.99 8.23
C ARG A 604 -13.09 40.88 7.16
N SER A 605 -12.78 42.13 7.50
CA SER A 605 -12.09 43.05 6.61
C SER A 605 -10.90 42.31 5.99
N ALA A 606 -10.98 42.07 4.69
CA ALA A 606 -9.88 41.51 3.95
C ALA A 606 -8.73 42.51 4.13
N ARG A 607 -7.65 42.07 4.78
CA ARG A 607 -6.40 42.84 4.69
C ARG A 607 -6.06 42.90 3.19
N PRO A 608 -5.76 44.08 2.63
CA PRO A 608 -5.38 44.20 1.23
C PRO A 608 -4.26 43.20 0.93
N TYR A 609 -4.45 42.42 -0.14
CA TYR A 609 -3.56 41.34 -0.58
C TYR A 609 -2.37 41.86 -1.36
#